data_AF-A0A6P1XZM2-F1
#
_entry.id   AF-A0A6P1XZM2-F1
#
_cell.length_a   1.000
_cell.length_b   1.000
_cell.length_c   1.000
_cell.angle_alpha   90.00
_cell.angle_beta   90.00
_cell.angle_gamma   90.00
#
_symmetry.space_group_name_H-M   'P 1'
#
loop_
_entity.id
_entity.type
_entity.pdbx_description
1 polymer ?
#
loop_
_entity_poly.entity_id
_entity_poly.type
_entity_poly.pdbx_seq_one_letter_code
_entity_poly.pdbx_strand_id
1 'polypeptide(L)'
;MIDGYVITFHTHYEALVCMRSLEKSEAVQNGVITVKLIPVPRELSSACGTAVKVMIKDGAVFGVENFANIERDEVFSFDSAGTYTAADN
;
A
#
# COMPACT_ATOMS: atom_id res chain seq x y z
N MET A 1 -1.22 16.24 1.62
CA MET A 1 -1.72 15.24 2.60
C MET A 1 -1.67 13.91 1.88
N ILE A 2 -1.26 12.84 2.56
CA ILE A 2 -1.13 11.51 1.93
C ILE A 2 -2.53 10.88 1.94
N ASP A 3 -3.00 10.43 0.77
CA ASP A 3 -4.29 9.74 0.62
C ASP A 3 -4.12 8.22 0.79
N GLY A 4 -2.89 7.73 0.71
CA GLY A 4 -2.56 6.36 1.05
C GLY A 4 -1.22 5.89 0.51
N TYR A 5 -1.08 4.58 0.41
CA TYR A 5 0.15 3.91 -0.02
C TYR A 5 -0.08 2.89 -1.12
N VAL A 6 0.95 2.63 -1.91
CA VAL A 6 1.08 1.51 -2.83
C VAL A 6 2.32 0.73 -2.44
N ILE A 7 2.14 -0.57 -2.25
CA ILE A 7 3.20 -1.51 -1.88
C ILE A 7 3.41 -2.45 -3.04
N THR A 8 4.62 -2.49 -3.60
CA THR A 8 4.96 -3.33 -4.75
C THR A 8 5.56 -4.66 -4.29
N PHE A 9 5.31 -5.71 -5.08
CA PHE A 9 5.80 -7.06 -4.83
C PHE A 9 6.26 -7.72 -6.12
N HIS A 10 7.29 -8.55 -6.01
CA HIS A 10 7.81 -9.33 -7.11
C HIS A 10 6.78 -10.37 -7.60
N THR A 11 6.06 -10.99 -6.66
CA THR A 11 5.06 -12.02 -6.97
C THR A 11 3.65 -11.67 -6.52
N HIS A 12 2.66 -12.24 -7.21
CA HIS A 12 1.26 -12.14 -6.81
C HIS A 12 0.98 -12.78 -5.44
N TYR A 13 1.72 -13.84 -5.09
CA TYR A 13 1.55 -14.55 -3.82
C TYR A 13 1.93 -13.66 -2.64
N GLU A 14 3.08 -12.98 -2.70
CA GLU A 14 3.52 -12.05 -1.65
C GLU A 14 2.51 -10.91 -1.46
N ALA A 15 2.03 -10.32 -2.56
CA ALA A 15 1.01 -9.29 -2.52
C ALA A 15 -0.28 -9.77 -1.84
N LEU A 16 -0.71 -11.01 -2.11
CA LEU A 16 -1.91 -11.60 -1.52
C LEU A 16 -1.73 -11.91 -0.02
N VAL A 17 -0.55 -12.37 0.40
CA VAL A 17 -0.21 -12.55 1.82
C VAL A 17 -0.23 -11.21 2.55
N CYS A 18 0.38 -10.17 1.97
CA CYS A 18 0.34 -8.81 2.52
C CYS A 18 -1.10 -8.30 2.66
N MET A 19 -1.92 -8.38 1.59
CA MET A 19 -3.31 -7.93 1.62
C MET A 19 -4.08 -8.61 2.76
N ARG A 20 -4.01 -9.95 2.86
CA ARG A 20 -4.70 -10.71 3.92
C ARG A 20 -4.20 -10.38 5.32
N SER A 21 -2.92 -10.03 5.46
CA SER A 21 -2.36 -9.57 6.74
C SER A 21 -2.96 -8.21 7.12
N LEU A 22 -2.99 -7.26 6.19
CA LEU A 22 -3.55 -5.93 6.41
C LEU A 22 -5.06 -5.96 6.66
N GLU A 23 -5.81 -6.81 5.97
CA GLU A 23 -7.26 -7.01 6.21
C GLU A 23 -7.60 -7.44 7.64
N LYS A 24 -6.65 -8.10 8.33
CA LYS A 24 -6.82 -8.50 9.72
C LYS A 24 -6.40 -7.41 10.72
N SER A 25 -5.78 -6.33 10.26
CA SER A 25 -5.36 -5.24 11.13
C SER A 25 -6.56 -4.49 11.72
N GLU A 26 -6.38 -3.96 12.93
CA GLU A 26 -7.39 -3.10 13.57
C GLU A 26 -7.70 -1.86 12.73
N ALA A 27 -6.75 -1.37 11.93
CA ALA A 27 -6.95 -0.23 11.05
C ALA A 27 -8.01 -0.51 9.96
N VAL A 28 -8.03 -1.71 9.37
CA VAL A 28 -9.11 -2.09 8.44
C VAL A 28 -10.43 -2.30 9.19
N GLN A 29 -10.40 -2.97 10.34
CA GLN A 29 -11.60 -3.28 11.13
C GLN A 29 -12.29 -2.01 11.66
N ASN A 30 -11.51 -1.00 12.04
CA ASN A 30 -12.00 0.31 12.50
C ASN A 30 -12.31 1.26 11.33
N GLY A 31 -12.12 0.82 10.07
CA GLY A 31 -12.38 1.62 8.88
C GLY A 31 -11.45 2.83 8.71
N VAL A 32 -10.26 2.78 9.33
CA VAL A 32 -9.17 3.77 9.21
C VAL A 32 -8.57 3.68 7.81
N ILE A 33 -8.41 2.45 7.30
CA ILE A 33 -7.90 2.18 5.97
C ILE A 33 -8.79 1.22 5.20
N THR A 34 -8.65 1.22 3.88
CA THR A 34 -9.16 0.17 3.00
C THR A 34 -8.02 -0.35 2.14
N VAL A 35 -8.03 -1.65 1.83
CA VAL A 35 -6.95 -2.31 1.09
C VAL A 35 -7.50 -3.05 -0.12
N LYS A 36 -6.74 -3.05 -1.22
CA LYS A 36 -7.06 -3.81 -2.42
C LYS A 36 -5.81 -4.20 -3.21
N LEU A 37 -5.88 -5.32 -3.91
CA LEU A 37 -4.89 -5.70 -4.91
C LEU A 37 -5.12 -4.91 -6.20
N ILE A 38 -4.02 -4.44 -6.80
CA ILE A 38 -3.99 -3.77 -8.10
C ILE A 38 -2.79 -4.28 -8.90
N PRO A 39 -2.81 -4.19 -10.25
CA PRO A 39 -1.57 -4.25 -11.01
C PRO A 39 -0.66 -3.07 -10.60
N VAL A 40 0.66 -3.27 -10.67
CA VAL A 40 1.61 -2.18 -10.40
C VAL A 40 1.35 -1.02 -11.37
N PRO A 41 1.12 0.22 -10.87
CA PRO A 41 1.01 1.40 -11.71
C PRO A 41 2.25 1.57 -12.60
N ARG A 42 2.04 1.84 -13.91
CA ARG A 42 3.15 1.98 -14.89
C ARG A 42 4.13 3.10 -14.55
N GLU A 43 3.65 4.12 -13.86
CA GLU A 43 4.47 5.26 -13.40
C GLU A 43 5.45 4.85 -12.30
N LEU A 44 5.16 3.78 -11.55
CA LEU A 44 6.01 3.25 -10.50
C LEU A 44 7.01 2.23 -11.04
N SER A 45 6.59 1.36 -11.95
CA SER A 45 7.48 0.37 -12.55
C SER A 45 7.01 -0.07 -13.93
N SER A 46 7.99 -0.37 -14.80
CA SER A 46 7.75 -1.04 -16.08
C SER A 46 7.54 -2.56 -15.95
N ALA A 47 7.75 -3.13 -14.75
CA ALA A 47 7.58 -4.56 -14.51
C ALA A 47 6.10 -4.96 -14.33
N CYS A 48 5.75 -6.16 -14.78
CA CYS A 48 4.40 -6.73 -14.69
C CYS A 48 4.04 -7.29 -13.29
N GLY A 49 4.43 -6.58 -12.23
CA GLY A 49 4.22 -7.00 -10.84
C GLY A 49 2.77 -6.81 -10.33
N THR A 50 2.56 -7.25 -9.09
CA THR A 50 1.31 -7.00 -8.33
C THR A 50 1.60 -6.01 -7.21
N ALA A 51 0.66 -5.12 -6.92
CA ALA A 51 0.75 -4.19 -5.81
C ALA A 51 -0.48 -4.24 -4.90
N VAL A 52 -0.28 -3.86 -3.64
CA VAL A 52 -1.36 -3.62 -2.68
C VAL A 52 -1.54 -2.12 -2.54
N LYS A 53 -2.74 -1.62 -2.82
CA LYS A 53 -3.13 -0.22 -2.58
C LYS A 53 -3.84 -0.11 -1.24
N VAL A 54 -3.29 0.71 -0.36
CA VAL A 54 -3.86 1.10 0.93
C VAL A 54 -4.41 2.51 0.77
N MET A 55 -5.68 2.73 1.06
CA MET A 55 -6.31 4.04 1.05
C MET A 55 -6.64 4.43 2.50
N ILE A 56 -6.20 5.61 2.91
CA ILE A 56 -6.43 6.14 4.25
C ILE A 56 -7.71 6.95 4.22
N LYS A 57 -8.58 6.75 5.21
CA LYS A 57 -9.80 7.54 5.35
C LYS A 57 -9.45 8.94 5.85
N ASP A 58 -10.14 9.95 5.33
CA ASP A 58 -9.91 11.37 5.64
C ASP A 58 -9.62 11.65 7.12
N GLY A 59 -8.46 12.25 7.38
CA GLY A 59 -8.03 12.67 8.72
C GLY A 59 -7.50 11.56 9.62
N ALA A 60 -7.47 10.30 9.15
CA ALA A 60 -6.89 9.21 9.91
C ALA A 60 -5.35 9.19 9.81
N VAL A 61 -4.68 8.79 10.89
CA VAL A 61 -3.22 8.68 10.94
C VAL A 61 -2.83 7.24 10.64
N PHE A 62 -2.10 7.03 9.56
CA PHE A 62 -1.57 5.73 9.16
C PHE A 62 -0.23 5.93 8.44
N GLY A 63 0.86 5.46 9.03
CA GLY A 63 2.21 5.65 8.50
C GLY A 63 2.86 4.37 7.97
N VAL A 64 4.05 4.52 7.38
CA VAL A 64 4.83 3.42 6.80
C VAL A 64 5.32 2.40 7.82
N GLU A 65 5.36 2.75 9.11
CA GLU A 65 5.71 1.87 10.22
C GLU A 65 4.81 0.62 10.30
N ASN A 66 3.58 0.73 9.79
CA ASN A 66 2.63 -0.38 9.70
C ASN A 66 3.05 -1.47 8.71
N PHE A 67 4.10 -1.23 7.91
CA PHE A 67 4.62 -2.14 6.90
C PHE A 67 6.02 -2.66 7.21
N ALA A 68 6.63 -2.26 8.33
CA ALA A 68 8.03 -2.57 8.64
C ALA A 68 8.34 -4.08 8.71
N ASN A 69 7.35 -4.90 9.05
CA ASN A 69 7.49 -6.37 9.16
C ASN A 69 6.96 -7.13 7.93
N ILE A 70 6.73 -6.44 6.81
CA ILE A 70 6.23 -7.04 5.58
C ILE A 70 7.36 -7.11 4.57
N GLU A 71 7.65 -8.32 4.08
CA GLU A 71 8.56 -8.52 2.95
C GLU A 71 7.92 -7.94 1.68
N ARG A 72 8.56 -6.93 1.10
CA ARG A 72 8.03 -6.08 0.04
C ARG A 72 9.18 -5.53 -0.80
N ASP A 73 8.88 -5.10 -2.03
CA ASP A 73 9.88 -4.45 -2.88
C ASP A 73 10.00 -2.97 -2.46
N GLU A 74 8.97 -2.16 -2.71
CA GLU A 74 9.02 -0.72 -2.48
C GLU A 74 7.72 -0.12 -1.90
N VAL A 75 7.94 0.88 -1.03
CA VAL A 75 7.06 1.90 -0.43
C VAL A 75 6.69 3.08 -1.31
N PHE A 76 5.45 3.27 -1.79
CA PHE A 76 5.04 4.55 -2.37
C PHE A 76 3.89 5.17 -1.60
N SER A 77 3.98 6.46 -1.28
CA SER A 77 2.83 7.26 -0.87
C SER A 77 2.17 7.87 -2.11
N PHE A 78 0.87 8.13 -2.06
CA PHE A 78 0.18 8.91 -3.09
C PHE A 78 -0.73 9.98 -2.48
N ASP A 79 -0.94 11.05 -3.26
CA ASP A 79 -1.84 12.15 -2.91
C ASP A 79 -3.12 12.14 -3.77
N SER A 80 -3.98 13.12 -3.54
CA SER A 80 -5.24 13.30 -4.26
C SER A 80 -5.08 13.65 -5.75
N ALA A 81 -3.89 14.11 -6.15
CA ALA A 81 -3.53 14.29 -7.55
C ALA A 81 -3.10 12.97 -8.23
N GLY A 82 -2.96 11.89 -7.46
CA GLY A 82 -2.48 10.60 -7.94
C GLY A 82 -0.96 10.55 -8.12
N THR A 83 -0.23 11.53 -7.59
CA THR A 83 1.23 11.59 -7.68
C THR A 83 1.83 10.61 -6.70
N TYR A 84 2.74 9.76 -7.16
CA TYR A 84 3.43 8.80 -6.32
C TYR A 84 4.80 9.32 -5.87
N THR A 85 5.13 9.16 -4.60
CA THR A 85 6.46 9.48 -4.05
C THR A 85 6.96 8.30 -3.23
N ALA A 86 8.23 7.92 -3.42
CA ALA A 86 8.88 6.91 -2.60
C ALA A 86 8.74 7.30 -1.12
N ALA A 87 8.22 6.38 -0.32
CA ALA A 87 8.07 6.57 1.11
C ALA A 87 9.25 5.86 1.78
N ASP A 88 10.28 6.64 2.11
CA ASP A 88 11.45 6.14 2.83
C ASP A 88 11.02 5.65 4.23
N ASN A 89 11.60 4.52 4.65
CA ASN A 89 11.52 4.00 6.02
C ASN A 89 12.53 4.73 6.91
#